data_AF-A0AA86R4M4-F1
#
_entry.id   AF-A0AA86R4M4-F1
#
_cell.length_a   1.000
_cell.length_b   1.000
_cell.length_c   1.000
_cell.angle_alpha   90.00
_cell.angle_beta   90.00
_cell.angle_gamma   90.00
#
_symmetry.space_group_name_H-M   'P 1'
#
loop_
_entity.id
_entity.type
_entity.pdbx_description
1 polymer ?
#
loop_
_entity_poly.entity_id
_entity_poly.type
_entity_poly.pdbx_seq_one_letter_code
_entity_poly.pdbx_strand_id
1 'polypeptide(L)'
;MDESAAYYEHYLSTTQLAVVKTHFGDGLFTKCDANTGEQVIEDAPLIAYPLPARHYAHYATKGKTNGFCFTCLRMFQEGEIPVLCSHHSQQCLHTYCSEQCRDRSWLNGHWLLCLDWNRPAYAYIQALYSEETYSDYVVAEIIAGLISKTMIMVINGRTYEDAIEHVFKPYKMLFGFTNPVIYKVNLPQKYKKIRSLFQMSTRKLNFIQDEIPIEILDLFVCPEIHSYVMSLIAFNAVAIQDRGIGIYSTLSKLNHSCEPNCNVKFDERCDAILEIEKPVQAGQELYISYIDDKMDRNQRRKELQEGWGFVCQCTKCQRGE
;
A
#
# COMPACT_ATOMS: atom_id res chain seq x y z
N MET A 1 4.49 23.61 -14.03
CA MET A 1 5.05 22.57 -13.16
C MET A 1 4.14 21.35 -13.24
N ASP A 2 4.69 20.16 -13.41
CA ASP A 2 3.91 18.91 -13.46
C ASP A 2 3.10 18.73 -12.16
N GLU A 3 1.88 18.17 -12.24
CA GLU A 3 0.96 18.01 -11.08
C GLU A 3 1.63 17.18 -9.98
N SER A 4 2.36 16.12 -10.38
CA SER A 4 3.13 15.27 -9.47
C SER A 4 4.28 16.03 -8.80
N ALA A 5 5.10 16.74 -9.58
CA ALA A 5 6.21 17.53 -9.04
C ALA A 5 5.74 18.58 -8.03
N ALA A 6 4.63 19.29 -8.33
CA ALA A 6 4.03 20.26 -7.43
C ALA A 6 3.48 19.63 -6.14
N TYR A 7 2.89 18.44 -6.24
CA TYR A 7 2.42 17.70 -5.06
C TYR A 7 3.59 17.37 -4.13
N TYR A 8 4.65 16.76 -4.67
CA TYR A 8 5.80 16.31 -3.87
C TYR A 8 6.71 17.45 -3.40
N GLU A 9 6.70 18.62 -4.03
CA GLU A 9 7.46 19.79 -3.57
C GLU A 9 7.10 20.16 -2.12
N HIS A 10 5.82 20.05 -1.74
CA HIS A 10 5.40 20.29 -0.36
C HIS A 10 5.92 19.22 0.61
N TYR A 11 5.77 17.93 0.26
CA TYR A 11 6.20 16.80 1.10
C TYR A 11 7.73 16.70 1.24
N LEU A 12 8.47 17.15 0.22
CA LEU A 12 9.93 17.13 0.18
C LEU A 12 10.55 18.49 0.50
N SER A 13 9.76 19.45 1.00
CA SER A 13 10.21 20.82 1.26
C SER A 13 11.32 20.90 2.30
N THR A 14 11.38 19.94 3.23
CA THR A 14 12.40 19.82 4.27
C THR A 14 13.54 18.88 3.91
N THR A 15 13.51 18.26 2.72
CA THR A 15 14.53 17.31 2.26
C THR A 15 15.37 17.92 1.14
N GLN A 16 16.50 17.29 0.84
CA GLN A 16 17.31 17.61 -0.35
C GLN A 16 16.88 16.79 -1.56
N LEU A 17 15.58 16.49 -1.69
CA LEU A 17 15.05 15.65 -2.77
C LEU A 17 14.04 16.41 -3.61
N ALA A 18 13.86 15.97 -4.86
CA ALA A 18 12.80 16.42 -5.76
C ALA A 18 12.27 15.26 -6.58
N VAL A 19 10.97 15.28 -6.86
CA VAL A 19 10.37 14.45 -7.90
C VAL A 19 10.49 15.19 -9.24
N VAL A 20 11.11 14.54 -10.22
CA VAL A 20 11.33 15.09 -11.56
C VAL A 20 10.71 14.16 -12.59
N LYS A 21 10.01 14.72 -13.59
CA LYS A 21 9.48 13.94 -14.70
C LYS A 21 10.61 13.52 -15.64
N THR A 22 10.75 12.21 -15.83
CA THR A 22 11.70 11.60 -16.76
C THR A 22 10.95 10.94 -17.94
N HIS A 23 11.71 10.40 -18.88
CA HIS A 23 11.16 9.56 -19.96
C HIS A 23 10.62 8.21 -19.48
N PHE A 24 10.99 7.76 -18.27
CA PHE A 24 10.48 6.54 -17.64
C PHE A 24 9.30 6.79 -16.69
N GLY A 25 8.85 8.04 -16.57
CA GLY A 25 7.87 8.45 -15.56
C GLY A 25 8.53 9.34 -14.52
N ASP A 26 7.90 9.44 -13.34
CA ASP A 26 8.48 10.24 -12.26
C ASP A 26 9.73 9.54 -11.70
N GLY A 27 10.76 10.31 -11.36
CA GLY A 27 11.97 9.85 -10.69
C GLY A 27 12.27 10.72 -9.47
N LEU A 28 12.91 10.14 -8.46
CA LEU A 28 13.38 10.86 -7.28
C LEU A 28 14.85 11.27 -7.46
N PHE A 29 15.13 12.56 -7.35
CA PHE A 29 16.44 13.15 -7.58
C PHE A 29 16.95 13.84 -6.32
N THR A 30 18.27 13.81 -6.11
CA THR A 30 18.91 14.62 -5.07
C THR A 30 19.21 16.04 -5.54
N LYS A 31 19.07 17.02 -4.66
CA LYS A 31 19.41 18.44 -4.85
C LYS A 31 20.82 18.76 -4.36
N CYS A 32 21.46 17.86 -3.62
CA CYS A 32 22.81 18.02 -3.09
C CYS A 32 23.64 16.75 -3.33
N ASP A 33 24.94 16.86 -3.12
CA ASP A 33 25.80 15.68 -3.04
C ASP A 33 25.44 14.89 -1.77
N ALA A 34 25.51 13.57 -1.84
CA ALA A 34 25.29 12.68 -0.70
C ALA A 34 26.27 11.49 -0.75
N ASN A 35 26.81 11.13 0.42
CA ASN A 35 27.81 10.09 0.57
C ASN A 35 27.18 8.75 0.98
N THR A 36 27.93 7.66 0.77
CA THR A 36 27.54 6.32 1.23
C THR A 36 27.22 6.32 2.74
N GLY A 37 26.10 5.71 3.10
CA GLY A 37 25.59 5.59 4.47
C GLY A 37 24.66 6.72 4.90
N GLU A 38 24.52 7.79 4.11
CA GLU A 38 23.58 8.86 4.42
C GLU A 38 22.13 8.40 4.23
N GLN A 39 21.27 8.69 5.21
CA GLN A 39 19.83 8.48 5.13
C GLN A 39 19.18 9.77 4.63
N VAL A 40 18.53 9.70 3.48
CA VAL A 40 18.06 10.91 2.77
C VAL A 40 16.55 11.14 2.92
N ILE A 41 15.79 10.10 3.25
CA ILE A 41 14.37 10.22 3.60
C ILE A 41 13.88 9.01 4.42
N GLU A 42 12.94 9.30 5.31
CA GLU A 42 12.07 8.34 5.98
C GLU A 42 10.64 8.53 5.43
N ASP A 43 10.02 7.47 4.91
CA ASP A 43 8.70 7.49 4.28
C ASP A 43 7.77 6.49 4.95
N ALA A 44 6.69 7.00 5.53
CA ALA A 44 5.68 6.16 6.19
C ALA A 44 4.75 5.51 5.15
N PRO A 45 4.31 4.26 5.35
CA PRO A 45 3.47 3.58 4.37
C PRO A 45 2.11 4.25 4.23
N LEU A 46 1.68 4.46 2.99
CA LEU A 46 0.28 4.79 2.67
C LEU A 46 -0.65 3.62 3.04
N ILE A 47 -0.18 2.40 2.75
CA ILE A 47 -0.84 1.13 3.05
C ILE A 47 0.24 0.14 3.49
N ALA A 48 -0.01 -0.64 4.53
CA ALA A 48 0.83 -1.77 4.89
C ALA A 48 -0.02 -2.94 5.44
N TYR A 49 0.34 -4.17 5.09
CA TYR A 49 -0.37 -5.37 5.53
C TYR A 49 0.57 -6.59 5.66
N PRO A 50 0.29 -7.51 6.60
CA PRO A 50 1.12 -8.69 6.85
C PRO A 50 0.95 -9.77 5.79
N LEU A 51 1.94 -10.66 5.62
CA LEU A 51 1.86 -11.86 4.76
C LEU A 51 1.84 -13.18 5.58
N PRO A 52 1.10 -14.23 5.16
CA PRO A 52 0.08 -14.18 4.11
C PRO A 52 -1.06 -13.24 4.55
N ALA A 53 -1.64 -12.54 3.58
CA ALA A 53 -2.57 -11.43 3.78
C ALA A 53 -3.65 -11.76 4.81
N ARG A 54 -3.42 -11.31 6.05
CA ARG A 54 -4.30 -11.42 7.22
C ARG A 54 -5.09 -12.74 7.32
N HIS A 55 -4.54 -13.85 6.84
CA HIS A 55 -5.29 -15.08 6.56
C HIS A 55 -5.83 -15.68 7.86
N TYR A 56 -7.12 -15.42 8.14
CA TYR A 56 -7.83 -15.88 9.34
C TYR A 56 -7.61 -17.37 9.61
N ALA A 57 -7.70 -18.22 8.58
CA ALA A 57 -7.48 -19.65 8.71
C ALA A 57 -6.00 -20.00 8.99
N HIS A 58 -5.02 -19.23 8.50
CA HIS A 58 -3.61 -19.45 8.84
C HIS A 58 -3.36 -19.14 10.32
N TYR A 59 -3.87 -18.01 10.80
CA TYR A 59 -3.68 -17.58 12.19
C TYR A 59 -4.46 -18.44 13.19
N ALA A 60 -5.70 -18.84 12.85
CA ALA A 60 -6.53 -19.68 13.71
C ALA A 60 -6.02 -21.13 13.79
N THR A 61 -5.48 -21.70 12.71
CA THR A 61 -5.07 -23.13 12.68
C THR A 61 -3.61 -23.37 13.06
N LYS A 62 -2.70 -22.42 12.83
CA LYS A 62 -1.27 -22.63 13.11
C LYS A 62 -0.83 -22.18 14.50
N GLY A 63 -1.73 -21.64 15.34
CA GLY A 63 -1.45 -21.31 16.74
C GLY A 63 -0.35 -20.27 16.97
N LYS A 64 0.12 -19.62 15.89
CA LYS A 64 1.07 -18.51 15.91
C LYS A 64 0.40 -17.34 15.21
N THR A 65 -0.36 -16.56 15.97
CA THR A 65 -0.48 -15.14 15.65
C THR A 65 0.94 -14.62 15.71
N ASN A 66 1.56 -14.31 14.58
CA ASN A 66 2.76 -13.46 14.64
C ASN A 66 2.26 -12.18 15.32
N GLY A 67 2.61 -12.00 16.59
CA GLY A 67 1.99 -10.99 17.42
C GLY A 67 2.40 -9.64 16.88
N PHE A 68 1.56 -8.99 16.08
CA PHE A 68 1.83 -7.66 15.56
C PHE A 68 0.59 -6.78 15.67
N CYS A 69 0.84 -5.48 15.59
CA CYS A 69 -0.22 -4.49 15.49
C CYS A 69 -0.80 -4.46 14.07
N PHE A 70 -2.11 -4.68 13.90
CA PHE A 70 -2.77 -4.63 12.58
C PHE A 70 -2.77 -3.24 11.94
N THR A 71 -2.33 -2.20 12.66
CA THR A 71 -2.26 -0.81 12.17
C THR A 71 -0.86 -0.41 11.75
N CYS A 72 0.16 -0.69 12.57
CA CYS A 72 1.54 -0.26 12.32
C CYS A 72 2.51 -1.42 12.07
N LEU A 73 2.02 -2.65 12.04
CA LEU A 73 2.80 -3.89 11.82
C LEU A 73 3.97 -4.13 12.79
N ARG A 74 4.12 -3.31 13.83
CA ARG A 74 5.09 -3.55 14.91
C ARG A 74 4.84 -4.91 15.53
N MET A 75 5.90 -5.70 15.65
CA MET A 75 5.91 -6.96 16.37
C MET A 75 5.82 -6.72 17.88
N PHE A 76 5.00 -7.51 18.55
CA PHE A 76 4.85 -7.56 20.00
C PHE A 76 6.03 -8.30 20.61
N GLN A 77 6.46 -7.81 21.77
CA GLN A 77 7.49 -8.46 22.56
C GLN A 77 6.89 -9.60 23.40
N GLU A 78 7.74 -10.50 23.89
CA GLU A 78 7.30 -11.58 24.77
C GLU A 78 6.61 -11.02 26.03
N GLY A 79 5.41 -11.54 26.34
CA GLY A 79 4.60 -11.07 27.47
C GLY A 79 3.82 -9.78 27.22
N GLU A 80 3.95 -9.15 26.05
CA GLU A 80 3.16 -7.98 25.69
C GLU A 80 1.67 -8.35 25.48
N ILE A 81 0.76 -7.61 26.11
CA ILE A 81 -0.69 -7.85 26.00
C ILE A 81 -1.27 -6.91 24.95
N PRO A 82 -1.78 -7.41 23.81
CA PRO A 82 -2.33 -6.57 22.77
C PRO A 82 -3.68 -5.97 23.16
N VAL A 83 -3.95 -4.78 22.63
CA VAL A 83 -5.29 -4.20 22.61
C VAL A 83 -6.11 -4.90 21.52
N LEU A 84 -7.31 -5.38 21.86
CA LEU A 84 -8.21 -6.03 20.91
C LEU A 84 -9.08 -5.01 20.19
N CYS A 85 -9.67 -5.41 19.06
CA CYS A 85 -10.76 -4.67 18.43
C CYS A 85 -11.89 -4.39 19.44
N SER A 86 -12.45 -3.18 19.43
CA SER A 86 -13.54 -2.78 20.33
C SER A 86 -14.81 -3.62 20.17
N HIS A 87 -14.93 -4.31 19.04
CA HIS A 87 -16.06 -5.19 18.73
C HIS A 87 -15.67 -6.67 18.71
N HIS A 88 -14.48 -7.01 19.23
CA HIS A 88 -14.04 -8.39 19.37
C HIS A 88 -15.04 -9.17 20.23
N SER A 89 -15.50 -10.30 19.69
CA SER A 89 -16.38 -11.23 20.39
C SER A 89 -15.92 -12.67 20.20
N GLN A 90 -15.76 -13.11 18.94
CA GLN A 90 -15.36 -14.48 18.63
C GLN A 90 -14.50 -14.60 17.37
N GLN A 91 -14.80 -13.81 16.33
CA GLN A 91 -14.26 -14.02 14.98
C GLN A 91 -13.20 -12.99 14.59
N CYS A 92 -13.22 -11.77 15.13
CA CYS A 92 -12.24 -10.75 14.78
C CYS A 92 -10.90 -11.04 15.47
N LEU A 93 -9.83 -11.24 14.69
CA LEU A 93 -8.48 -11.50 15.22
C LEU A 93 -7.58 -10.25 15.24
N HIS A 94 -8.12 -9.06 14.96
CA HIS A 94 -7.30 -7.86 14.92
C HIS A 94 -6.81 -7.45 16.31
N THR A 95 -5.50 -7.35 16.44
CA THR A 95 -4.76 -6.92 17.64
C THR A 95 -3.98 -5.64 17.38
N TYR A 96 -3.76 -4.83 18.41
CA TYR A 96 -3.13 -3.52 18.30
C TYR A 96 -2.15 -3.28 19.44
N CYS A 97 -1.10 -2.49 19.20
CA CYS A 97 -0.14 -2.11 20.23
C CYS A 97 -0.65 -1.02 21.19
N SER A 98 -1.74 -0.33 20.84
CA SER A 98 -2.33 0.74 21.63
C SER A 98 -3.77 1.00 21.22
N GLU A 99 -4.52 1.67 22.09
CA GLU A 99 -5.87 2.15 21.77
C GLU A 99 -5.87 3.10 20.56
N GLN A 100 -4.84 3.95 20.44
CA GLN A 100 -4.68 4.82 19.28
C GLN A 100 -4.55 4.03 17.98
N CYS A 101 -3.80 2.92 17.98
CA CYS A 101 -3.71 2.06 16.80
C CYS A 101 -5.03 1.34 16.50
N ARG A 102 -5.73 0.84 17.53
CA ARG A 102 -7.07 0.25 17.39
C ARG A 102 -8.04 1.23 16.74
N ASP A 103 -8.12 2.44 17.27
CA ASP A 103 -9.07 3.47 16.83
C ASP A 103 -8.70 3.97 15.42
N ARG A 104 -7.40 4.10 15.11
CA ARG A 104 -6.92 4.40 13.75
C ARG A 104 -7.27 3.29 12.75
N SER A 105 -7.14 2.02 13.13
CA SER A 105 -7.55 0.90 12.25
C SER A 105 -9.05 0.92 12.00
N TRP A 106 -9.83 1.17 13.05
CA TRP A 106 -11.27 1.35 12.93
C TRP A 106 -11.58 2.47 11.95
N LEU A 107 -11.07 3.69 12.15
CA LEU A 107 -11.31 4.82 11.24
C LEU A 107 -10.79 4.61 9.81
N ASN A 108 -9.77 3.77 9.60
CA ASN A 108 -9.25 3.40 8.29
C ASN A 108 -9.99 2.21 7.63
N GLY A 109 -11.21 1.91 8.05
CA GLY A 109 -12.09 0.98 7.33
C GLY A 109 -12.15 -0.44 7.90
N HIS A 110 -11.51 -0.72 9.05
CA HIS A 110 -11.69 -2.01 9.69
C HIS A 110 -13.17 -2.30 10.02
N TRP A 111 -13.97 -1.28 10.34
CA TRP A 111 -15.41 -1.46 10.61
C TRP A 111 -16.18 -2.07 9.43
N LEU A 112 -15.76 -1.86 8.18
CA LEU A 112 -16.39 -2.48 6.99
C LEU A 112 -16.01 -3.95 6.80
N LEU A 113 -14.91 -4.39 7.43
CA LEU A 113 -14.29 -5.70 7.24
C LEU A 113 -14.20 -6.52 8.53
N CYS A 114 -14.59 -5.95 9.66
CA CYS A 114 -14.55 -6.63 10.95
C CYS A 114 -15.53 -7.80 10.94
N LEU A 115 -15.02 -9.01 11.16
CA LEU A 115 -15.80 -10.25 11.13
C LEU A 115 -16.89 -10.30 12.20
N ASP A 116 -16.61 -9.78 13.40
CA ASP A 116 -17.59 -9.74 14.49
C ASP A 116 -18.62 -8.63 14.30
N TRP A 117 -18.23 -7.53 13.65
CA TRP A 117 -19.13 -6.40 13.34
C TRP A 117 -20.07 -6.74 12.18
N ASN A 118 -19.54 -7.39 11.15
CA ASN A 118 -20.25 -7.70 9.90
C ASN A 118 -20.61 -9.19 9.81
N ARG A 119 -21.25 -9.74 10.84
CA ARG A 119 -21.64 -11.17 10.86
C ARG A 119 -22.41 -11.64 9.61
N PRO A 120 -23.35 -10.86 9.04
CA PRO A 120 -24.02 -11.26 7.79
C PRO A 120 -23.08 -11.38 6.59
N ALA A 121 -21.99 -10.60 6.56
CA ALA A 121 -20.98 -10.62 5.51
C ALA A 121 -19.81 -11.58 5.82
N TYR A 122 -19.84 -12.31 6.94
CA TYR A 122 -18.74 -13.15 7.42
C TYR A 122 -18.18 -14.09 6.33
N ALA A 123 -19.04 -14.85 5.65
CA ALA A 123 -18.61 -15.80 4.62
C ALA A 123 -17.95 -15.10 3.42
N TYR A 124 -18.39 -13.88 3.10
CA TYR A 124 -17.83 -13.08 2.01
C TYR A 124 -16.45 -12.54 2.39
N ILE A 125 -16.30 -11.99 3.59
CA ILE A 125 -15.01 -11.50 4.11
C ILE A 125 -14.01 -12.64 4.19
N GLN A 126 -14.43 -13.79 4.74
CA GLN A 126 -13.57 -14.96 4.88
C GLN A 126 -13.07 -15.47 3.52
N ALA A 127 -13.89 -15.40 2.47
CA ALA A 127 -13.54 -15.84 1.12
C ALA A 127 -12.55 -14.92 0.38
N LEU A 128 -12.22 -13.74 0.94
CA LEU A 128 -11.24 -12.82 0.36
C LEU A 128 -9.80 -13.13 0.78
N TYR A 129 -9.62 -13.82 1.90
CA TYR A 129 -8.29 -14.14 2.38
C TYR A 129 -7.61 -15.18 1.47
N SER A 130 -6.34 -14.93 1.14
CA SER A 130 -5.51 -15.87 0.40
C SER A 130 -4.04 -15.71 0.79
N GLU A 131 -3.22 -16.68 0.40
CA GLU A 131 -1.76 -16.58 0.53
C GLU A 131 -1.12 -15.80 -0.63
N GLU A 132 -1.93 -15.26 -1.55
CA GLU A 132 -1.45 -14.43 -2.64
C GLU A 132 -0.93 -13.09 -2.11
N THR A 133 0.22 -12.65 -2.62
CA THR A 133 0.76 -11.28 -2.46
C THR A 133 -0.31 -10.21 -2.74
N TYR A 134 -1.20 -10.50 -3.72
CA TYR A 134 -2.32 -9.66 -4.18
C TYR A 134 -3.68 -10.21 -3.72
N SER A 135 -3.82 -10.51 -2.43
CA SER A 135 -5.07 -11.04 -1.91
C SER A 135 -6.25 -10.10 -2.15
N ASP A 136 -7.44 -10.67 -2.34
CA ASP A 136 -8.67 -9.89 -2.50
C ASP A 136 -8.97 -9.09 -1.22
N TYR A 137 -8.51 -9.56 -0.05
CA TYR A 137 -8.70 -8.86 1.22
C TYR A 137 -8.00 -7.50 1.25
N VAL A 138 -6.77 -7.40 0.72
CA VAL A 138 -6.02 -6.15 0.68
C VAL A 138 -6.74 -5.11 -0.19
N VAL A 139 -7.28 -5.55 -1.32
CA VAL A 139 -8.07 -4.70 -2.21
C VAL A 139 -9.31 -4.18 -1.48
N ALA A 140 -10.02 -5.05 -0.77
CA ALA A 140 -11.15 -4.66 0.06
C ALA A 140 -10.74 -3.69 1.18
N GLU A 141 -9.57 -3.87 1.80
CA GLU A 141 -9.05 -2.99 2.84
C GLU A 141 -8.76 -1.58 2.32
N ILE A 142 -8.13 -1.47 1.15
CA ILE A 142 -7.86 -0.18 0.51
C ILE A 142 -9.18 0.51 0.18
N ILE A 143 -10.13 -0.18 -0.45
CA ILE A 143 -11.45 0.36 -0.79
C ILE A 143 -12.21 0.79 0.48
N ALA A 144 -12.19 -0.03 1.54
CA ALA A 144 -12.81 0.29 2.82
C ALA A 144 -12.19 1.53 3.47
N GLY A 145 -10.87 1.68 3.38
CA GLY A 145 -10.15 2.87 3.87
C GLY A 145 -10.48 4.13 3.06
N LEU A 146 -10.60 4.01 1.74
CA LEU A 146 -11.04 5.10 0.87
C LEU A 146 -12.46 5.57 1.24
N ILE A 147 -13.42 4.64 1.31
CA ILE A 147 -14.80 4.92 1.71
C ILE A 147 -14.83 5.58 3.10
N SER A 148 -14.10 5.03 4.06
CA SER A 148 -14.11 5.53 5.44
C SER A 148 -13.58 6.96 5.54
N LYS A 149 -12.44 7.25 4.90
CA LYS A 149 -11.87 8.60 4.88
C LYS A 149 -12.79 9.60 4.19
N THR A 150 -13.41 9.21 3.07
CA THR A 150 -14.38 10.06 2.36
C THR A 150 -15.58 10.37 3.26
N MET A 151 -16.18 9.35 3.89
CA MET A 151 -17.30 9.57 4.81
C MET A 151 -16.91 10.47 5.98
N ILE A 152 -15.74 10.26 6.59
CA ILE A 152 -15.23 11.13 7.67
C ILE A 152 -15.14 12.58 7.20
N MET A 153 -14.61 12.85 6.02
CA MET A 153 -14.50 14.23 5.50
C MET A 153 -15.88 14.86 5.23
N VAL A 154 -16.82 14.09 4.68
CA VAL A 154 -18.19 14.55 4.40
C VAL A 154 -18.94 14.90 5.69
N ILE A 155 -18.82 14.05 6.72
CA ILE A 155 -19.39 14.31 8.06
C ILE A 155 -18.84 15.61 8.66
N ASN A 156 -17.57 15.89 8.40
CA ASN A 156 -16.92 17.13 8.84
C ASN A 156 -17.19 18.32 7.90
N GLY A 157 -18.24 18.24 7.06
CA GLY A 157 -18.77 19.35 6.28
C GLY A 157 -18.17 19.54 4.89
N ARG A 158 -17.37 18.59 4.39
CA ARG A 158 -16.89 18.63 3.00
C ARG A 158 -17.97 18.15 2.03
N THR A 159 -17.93 18.65 0.80
CA THR A 159 -18.69 18.06 -0.31
C THR A 159 -18.15 16.67 -0.64
N TYR A 160 -18.94 15.85 -1.33
CA TYR A 160 -18.47 14.54 -1.79
C TYR A 160 -17.29 14.69 -2.75
N GLU A 161 -17.39 15.63 -3.69
CA GLU A 161 -16.38 15.90 -4.71
C GLU A 161 -15.02 16.24 -4.07
N ASP A 162 -15.01 17.18 -3.12
CA ASP A 162 -13.79 17.61 -2.41
C ASP A 162 -13.20 16.46 -1.59
N ALA A 163 -14.05 15.67 -0.92
CA ALA A 163 -13.62 14.54 -0.10
C ALA A 163 -13.00 13.43 -0.97
N ILE A 164 -13.63 13.10 -2.10
CA ILE A 164 -13.14 12.09 -3.05
C ILE A 164 -11.81 12.55 -3.64
N GLU A 165 -11.72 13.79 -4.12
CA GLU A 165 -10.49 14.33 -4.69
C GLU A 165 -9.34 14.25 -3.67
N HIS A 166 -9.59 14.71 -2.43
CA HIS A 166 -8.58 14.70 -1.38
C HIS A 166 -8.11 13.29 -1.02
N VAL A 167 -9.05 12.33 -0.88
CA VAL A 167 -8.75 10.95 -0.49
C VAL A 167 -7.99 10.18 -1.57
N PHE A 168 -8.32 10.41 -2.86
CA PHE A 168 -7.62 9.75 -3.96
C PHE A 168 -6.29 10.41 -4.32
N LYS A 169 -6.08 11.68 -3.97
CA LYS A 169 -4.91 12.45 -4.39
C LYS A 169 -3.58 11.70 -4.17
N PRO A 170 -3.27 11.14 -2.98
CA PRO A 170 -2.00 10.44 -2.77
C PRO A 170 -1.80 9.26 -3.73
N TYR A 171 -2.87 8.49 -3.99
CA TYR A 171 -2.83 7.35 -4.89
C TYR A 171 -2.69 7.76 -6.36
N LYS A 172 -3.43 8.81 -6.78
CA LYS A 172 -3.30 9.40 -8.12
C LYS A 172 -1.86 9.84 -8.38
N MET A 173 -1.19 10.35 -7.35
CA MET A 173 0.21 10.77 -7.45
C MET A 173 1.20 9.62 -7.52
N LEU A 174 0.83 8.36 -7.24
CA LEU A 174 1.70 7.19 -7.46
C LEU A 174 1.70 6.79 -8.93
N PHE A 175 0.52 6.60 -9.50
CA PHE A 175 0.32 5.81 -10.72
C PHE A 175 -0.64 6.47 -11.74
N GLY A 176 -1.00 7.74 -11.54
CA GLY A 176 -2.07 8.40 -12.28
C GLY A 176 -3.40 7.68 -12.09
N PHE A 177 -4.34 7.83 -13.04
CA PHE A 177 -5.48 6.92 -13.22
C PHE A 177 -5.27 6.13 -14.51
N THR A 178 -4.38 5.13 -14.45
CA THR A 178 -4.16 4.20 -15.56
C THR A 178 -4.49 2.78 -15.08
N ASN A 179 -5.11 1.99 -15.98
CA ASN A 179 -5.46 0.59 -15.74
C ASN A 179 -4.61 -0.29 -16.67
N PRO A 180 -3.30 -0.44 -16.38
CA PRO A 180 -2.42 -1.33 -17.12
C PRO A 180 -2.93 -2.77 -17.01
N VAL A 181 -2.57 -3.58 -17.99
CA VAL A 181 -2.89 -5.00 -17.97
C VAL A 181 -2.06 -5.67 -16.89
N ILE A 182 -2.73 -6.22 -15.88
CA ILE A 182 -2.10 -7.09 -14.87
C ILE A 182 -2.12 -8.51 -15.41
N TYR A 183 -0.95 -9.01 -15.82
CA TYR A 183 -0.84 -10.34 -16.40
C TYR A 183 -1.23 -11.43 -15.39
N LYS A 184 -1.86 -12.50 -15.88
CA LYS A 184 -2.24 -13.70 -15.10
C LYS A 184 -3.25 -13.46 -13.97
N VAL A 185 -3.96 -12.32 -13.95
CA VAL A 185 -5.01 -12.02 -12.96
C VAL A 185 -6.38 -11.95 -13.62
N ASN A 186 -7.36 -12.70 -13.09
CA ASN A 186 -8.76 -12.63 -13.51
C ASN A 186 -9.48 -11.49 -12.78
N LEU A 187 -9.32 -10.25 -13.28
CA LEU A 187 -9.94 -9.06 -12.71
C LEU A 187 -11.47 -9.15 -12.55
N PRO A 188 -12.25 -9.63 -13.55
CA PRO A 188 -13.70 -9.77 -13.38
C PRO A 188 -14.11 -10.68 -12.23
N GLN A 189 -13.41 -11.81 -12.03
CA GLN A 189 -13.69 -12.74 -10.95
C GLN A 189 -13.36 -12.13 -9.58
N LYS A 190 -12.19 -11.48 -9.45
CA LYS A 190 -11.81 -10.78 -8.21
C LYS A 190 -12.79 -9.67 -7.87
N TYR A 191 -13.16 -8.84 -8.85
CA TYR A 191 -14.16 -7.77 -8.68
C TYR A 191 -15.51 -8.31 -8.18
N LYS A 192 -15.99 -9.43 -8.73
CA LYS A 192 -17.26 -10.03 -8.29
C LYS A 192 -17.28 -10.37 -6.80
N LYS A 193 -16.16 -10.85 -6.24
CA LYS A 193 -16.05 -11.13 -4.80
C LYS A 193 -16.12 -9.85 -3.97
N ILE A 194 -15.34 -8.84 -4.36
CA ILE A 194 -15.28 -7.53 -3.70
C ILE A 194 -16.66 -6.86 -3.71
N ARG A 195 -17.32 -6.83 -4.87
CA ARG A 195 -18.68 -6.29 -5.00
C ARG A 195 -19.67 -7.03 -4.10
N SER A 196 -19.63 -8.36 -4.08
CA SER A 196 -20.53 -9.17 -3.24
C SER A 196 -20.33 -8.89 -1.76
N LEU A 197 -19.09 -8.71 -1.31
CA LEU A 197 -18.79 -8.27 0.06
C LEU A 197 -19.46 -6.93 0.36
N PHE A 198 -19.14 -5.89 -0.42
CA PHE A 198 -19.60 -4.53 -0.11
C PHE A 198 -21.10 -4.37 -0.29
N GLN A 199 -21.78 -5.20 -1.09
CA GLN A 199 -23.24 -5.22 -1.11
C GLN A 199 -23.86 -5.79 0.18
N MET A 200 -23.12 -6.65 0.89
CA MET A 200 -23.58 -7.32 2.12
C MET A 200 -23.11 -6.61 3.40
N SER A 201 -21.98 -5.89 3.37
CA SER A 201 -21.41 -5.18 4.53
C SER A 201 -22.00 -3.78 4.77
N THR A 202 -23.07 -3.41 4.08
CA THR A 202 -23.64 -2.05 4.10
C THR A 202 -24.68 -1.85 5.19
N ARG A 203 -24.24 -1.85 6.46
CA ARG A 203 -25.07 -1.37 7.57
C ARG A 203 -24.31 -0.39 8.48
N LYS A 204 -25.00 0.74 8.75
CA LYS A 204 -24.77 1.85 9.69
C LYS A 204 -23.31 2.20 10.05
N LEU A 205 -22.93 3.42 9.72
CA LEU A 205 -21.82 4.12 10.38
C LEU A 205 -22.24 4.35 11.85
N ASN A 206 -21.65 3.59 12.78
CA ASN A 206 -21.94 3.71 14.21
C ASN A 206 -21.74 5.13 14.79
N PHE A 207 -20.95 5.98 14.11
CA PHE A 207 -20.72 7.35 14.54
C PHE A 207 -21.86 8.31 14.18
N ILE A 208 -22.78 7.93 13.27
CA ILE A 208 -23.73 8.87 12.64
C ILE A 208 -25.18 8.34 12.60
N GLN A 209 -25.44 7.07 12.97
CA GLN A 209 -26.74 6.40 12.74
C GLN A 209 -27.18 6.28 11.26
N ASP A 210 -26.44 6.88 10.33
CA ASP A 210 -26.69 6.87 8.89
C ASP A 210 -25.97 5.72 8.16
N GLU A 211 -26.61 5.23 7.09
CA GLU A 211 -26.04 4.26 6.17
C GLU A 211 -25.05 4.94 5.20
N ILE A 212 -24.14 4.16 4.61
CA ILE A 212 -23.27 4.68 3.55
C ILE A 212 -24.17 4.98 2.35
N PRO A 213 -24.14 6.19 1.78
CA PRO A 213 -24.89 6.52 0.58
C PRO A 213 -24.58 5.52 -0.54
N ILE A 214 -25.63 5.07 -1.25
CA ILE A 214 -25.47 4.10 -2.33
C ILE A 214 -24.56 4.64 -3.44
N GLU A 215 -24.59 5.95 -3.66
CA GLU A 215 -23.77 6.67 -4.63
C GLU A 215 -22.27 6.56 -4.30
N ILE A 216 -21.92 6.57 -3.00
CA ILE A 216 -20.54 6.39 -2.55
C ILE A 216 -20.11 4.94 -2.75
N LEU A 217 -20.97 3.99 -2.40
CA LEU A 217 -20.68 2.57 -2.62
C LEU A 217 -20.49 2.26 -4.11
N ASP A 218 -21.39 2.73 -4.96
CA ASP A 218 -21.31 2.52 -6.41
C ASP A 218 -20.07 3.18 -7.02
N LEU A 219 -19.63 4.34 -6.48
CA LEU A 219 -18.42 5.00 -6.91
C LEU A 219 -17.15 4.22 -6.55
N PHE A 220 -17.01 3.78 -5.29
CA PHE A 220 -15.79 3.12 -4.80
C PHE A 220 -15.74 1.63 -5.12
N VAL A 221 -16.89 0.99 -5.30
CA VAL A 221 -17.03 -0.45 -5.57
C VAL A 221 -17.44 -0.69 -7.02
N CYS A 222 -16.72 -0.04 -7.94
CA CYS A 222 -16.87 -0.24 -9.38
C CYS A 222 -15.67 -0.99 -9.99
N PRO A 223 -15.80 -1.55 -11.20
CA PRO A 223 -14.71 -2.25 -11.88
C PRO A 223 -13.46 -1.39 -12.08
N GLU A 224 -13.64 -0.09 -12.32
CA GLU A 224 -12.56 0.85 -12.60
C GLU A 224 -11.69 1.09 -11.36
N ILE A 225 -12.31 1.37 -10.21
CA ILE A 225 -11.59 1.54 -8.93
C ILE A 225 -10.96 0.22 -8.48
N HIS A 226 -11.65 -0.91 -8.66
CA HIS A 226 -11.07 -2.22 -8.36
C HIS A 226 -9.81 -2.48 -9.20
N SER A 227 -9.88 -2.27 -10.52
CA SER A 227 -8.73 -2.43 -11.43
C SER A 227 -7.60 -1.47 -11.06
N TYR A 228 -7.95 -0.25 -10.66
CA TYR A 228 -6.98 0.76 -10.25
C TYR A 228 -6.24 0.35 -8.97
N VAL A 229 -6.97 -0.07 -7.93
CA VAL A 229 -6.38 -0.55 -6.67
C VAL A 229 -5.50 -1.79 -6.90
N MET A 230 -5.95 -2.72 -7.75
CA MET A 230 -5.13 -3.87 -8.15
C MET A 230 -3.82 -3.44 -8.82
N SER A 231 -3.86 -2.41 -9.67
CA SER A 231 -2.68 -1.88 -10.35
C SER A 231 -1.74 -1.16 -9.37
N LEU A 232 -2.30 -0.40 -8.43
CA LEU A 232 -1.52 0.24 -7.36
C LEU A 232 -0.68 -0.79 -6.61
N ILE A 233 -1.31 -1.90 -6.17
CA ILE A 233 -0.59 -2.96 -5.47
C ILE A 233 0.43 -3.63 -6.40
N ALA A 234 0.03 -4.00 -7.63
CA ALA A 234 0.90 -4.72 -8.56
C ALA A 234 2.21 -3.98 -8.88
N PHE A 235 2.19 -2.65 -8.96
CA PHE A 235 3.34 -1.87 -9.41
C PHE A 235 4.04 -1.04 -8.33
N ASN A 236 3.48 -0.94 -7.11
CA ASN A 236 4.04 -0.10 -6.04
C ASN A 236 4.22 -0.85 -4.70
N ALA A 237 3.75 -2.09 -4.59
CA ALA A 237 3.97 -2.90 -3.42
C ALA A 237 5.44 -3.30 -3.28
N VAL A 238 6.01 -3.11 -2.08
CA VAL A 238 7.33 -3.60 -1.70
C VAL A 238 7.23 -4.54 -0.51
N ALA A 239 8.00 -5.62 -0.53
CA ALA A 239 8.09 -6.54 0.60
C ALA A 239 8.84 -5.87 1.76
N ILE A 240 8.22 -5.86 2.93
CA ILE A 240 8.79 -5.37 4.19
C ILE A 240 9.41 -6.56 4.91
N GLN A 241 10.52 -7.06 4.37
CA GLN A 241 11.21 -8.25 4.89
C GLN A 241 10.23 -9.44 5.06
N ASP A 242 10.19 -10.06 6.23
CA ASP A 242 9.28 -11.16 6.60
C ASP A 242 7.98 -10.67 7.26
N ARG A 243 7.79 -9.36 7.42
CA ARG A 243 6.65 -8.77 8.13
C ARG A 243 5.42 -8.59 7.25
N GLY A 244 5.60 -8.27 5.97
CA GLY A 244 4.47 -8.00 5.09
C GLY A 244 4.82 -7.25 3.82
N ILE A 245 3.87 -6.44 3.36
CA ILE A 245 3.97 -5.60 2.17
C ILE A 245 3.56 -4.17 2.53
N GLY A 246 4.22 -3.19 1.91
CA GLY A 246 3.85 -1.78 2.00
C GLY A 246 3.79 -1.09 0.65
N ILE A 247 3.01 -0.02 0.58
CA ILE A 247 2.98 0.94 -0.51
C ILE A 247 3.30 2.31 0.10
N TYR A 248 4.22 3.04 -0.49
CA TYR A 248 4.85 4.23 0.09
C TYR A 248 4.78 5.38 -0.91
N SER A 249 4.60 6.62 -0.44
CA SER A 249 4.33 7.73 -1.35
C SER A 249 5.57 8.14 -2.13
N THR A 250 6.65 8.43 -1.42
CA THR A 250 7.89 8.91 -2.01
C THR A 250 8.77 7.76 -2.49
N LEU A 251 8.80 6.63 -1.77
CA LEU A 251 9.61 5.48 -2.17
C LEU A 251 9.23 4.94 -3.56
N SER A 252 7.94 4.99 -3.90
CA SER A 252 7.42 4.62 -5.23
C SER A 252 7.88 5.55 -6.38
N LYS A 253 8.70 6.57 -6.09
CA LYS A 253 9.35 7.44 -7.08
C LYS A 253 10.78 7.05 -7.41
N LEU A 254 11.33 6.06 -6.72
CA LEU A 254 12.64 5.51 -7.04
C LEU A 254 12.52 4.57 -8.22
N ASN A 255 13.18 4.88 -9.33
CA ASN A 255 13.22 4.00 -10.48
C ASN A 255 14.20 2.83 -10.27
N HIS A 256 14.08 1.82 -11.14
CA HIS A 256 14.95 0.65 -11.10
C HIS A 256 16.31 0.88 -11.77
N SER A 257 17.37 0.40 -11.12
CA SER A 257 18.67 0.08 -11.76
C SER A 257 19.17 -1.28 -11.29
N CYS A 258 19.79 -2.07 -12.18
CA CYS A 258 20.50 -3.30 -11.79
C CYS A 258 21.87 -3.02 -11.16
N GLU A 259 22.27 -1.75 -11.10
CA GLU A 259 23.36 -1.21 -10.26
C GLU A 259 22.79 0.01 -9.53
N PRO A 260 22.02 -0.21 -8.46
CA PRO A 260 21.44 0.89 -7.72
C PRO A 260 22.52 1.74 -7.04
N ASN A 261 22.16 2.96 -6.67
CA ASN A 261 22.95 3.85 -5.82
C ASN A 261 22.32 4.02 -4.42
N CYS A 262 21.13 3.47 -4.20
CA CYS A 262 20.42 3.48 -2.93
C CYS A 262 19.88 2.10 -2.56
N ASN A 263 19.57 1.93 -1.28
CA ASN A 263 18.89 0.77 -0.74
C ASN A 263 17.85 1.19 0.30
N VAL A 264 16.86 0.34 0.50
CA VAL A 264 15.72 0.59 1.38
C VAL A 264 15.82 -0.33 2.58
N LYS A 265 15.80 0.28 3.77
CA LYS A 265 15.64 -0.42 5.04
C LYS A 265 14.25 -0.12 5.58
N PHE A 266 13.75 -0.98 6.45
CA PHE A 266 12.47 -0.75 7.13
C PHE A 266 12.70 -0.76 8.63
N ASP A 267 12.23 0.27 9.32
CA ASP A 267 12.30 0.36 10.78
C ASP A 267 11.28 -0.59 11.46
N GLU A 268 11.14 -0.56 12.78
CA GLU A 268 10.19 -1.42 13.51
C GLU A 268 8.70 -1.12 13.21
N ARG A 269 8.39 0.08 12.72
CA ARG A 269 7.05 0.54 12.34
C ARG A 269 6.74 0.37 10.86
N CYS A 270 7.68 -0.21 10.12
CA CYS A 270 7.63 -0.35 8.67
C CYS A 270 7.78 0.99 7.93
N ASP A 271 8.32 2.02 8.55
CA ASP A 271 8.72 3.23 7.84
C ASP A 271 9.94 2.89 6.98
N ALA A 272 9.90 3.30 5.71
CA ALA A 272 10.95 3.04 4.73
C ALA A 272 12.05 4.08 4.86
N ILE A 273 13.28 3.63 5.08
CA ILE A 273 14.47 4.47 5.21
C ILE A 273 15.30 4.28 3.95
N LEU A 274 15.46 5.35 3.17
CA LEU A 274 16.31 5.35 1.98
C LEU A 274 17.74 5.73 2.36
N GLU A 275 18.67 4.80 2.15
CA GLU A 275 20.09 4.97 2.43
C GLU A 275 20.90 4.99 1.13
N ILE A 276 21.85 5.90 1.03
CA ILE A 276 22.79 5.98 -0.10
C ILE A 276 23.81 4.85 0.00
N GLU A 277 23.91 4.00 -1.02
CA GLU A 277 24.92 2.95 -1.11
C GLU A 277 26.16 3.40 -1.88
N LYS A 278 26.00 4.27 -2.88
CA LYS A 278 27.10 4.82 -3.70
C LYS A 278 27.00 6.35 -3.72
N PRO A 279 28.12 7.09 -3.63
CA PRO A 279 28.06 8.55 -3.65
C PRO A 279 27.30 9.06 -4.86
N VAL A 280 26.42 10.02 -4.63
CA VAL A 280 25.59 10.68 -5.66
C VAL A 280 25.85 12.17 -5.65
N GLN A 281 25.80 12.77 -6.83
CA GLN A 281 25.97 14.21 -7.02
C GLN A 281 24.61 14.91 -7.12
N ALA A 282 24.57 16.19 -6.78
CA ALA A 282 23.41 17.03 -7.01
C ALA A 282 22.88 16.89 -8.46
N GLY A 283 21.58 16.68 -8.60
CA GLY A 283 20.90 16.47 -9.89
C GLY A 283 20.93 15.03 -10.42
N GLN A 284 21.50 14.07 -9.69
CA GLN A 284 21.41 12.65 -10.04
C GLN A 284 20.11 12.02 -9.53
N GLU A 285 19.62 11.04 -10.29
CA GLU A 285 18.48 10.22 -9.92
C GLU A 285 18.90 9.14 -8.90
N LEU A 286 18.01 8.87 -7.96
CA LEU A 286 18.15 7.81 -6.97
C LEU A 286 17.46 6.55 -7.47
N TYR A 287 18.18 5.43 -7.46
CA TYR A 287 17.72 4.14 -7.96
C TYR A 287 17.84 3.07 -6.89
N ILE A 288 16.85 2.18 -6.88
CA ILE A 288 16.88 0.93 -6.11
C ILE A 288 16.81 -0.27 -7.07
N SER A 289 17.14 -1.46 -6.59
CA SER A 289 16.84 -2.68 -7.33
C SER A 289 15.44 -3.18 -6.95
N TYR A 290 14.63 -3.53 -7.95
CA TYR A 290 13.29 -4.11 -7.75
C TYR A 290 13.34 -5.64 -7.64
N ILE A 291 14.48 -6.22 -8.01
CA ILE A 291 14.72 -7.66 -8.19
C ILE A 291 16.08 -8.02 -7.59
N ASP A 292 16.42 -9.31 -7.52
CA ASP A 292 17.79 -9.73 -7.22
C ASP A 292 18.74 -9.31 -8.36
N ASP A 293 19.62 -8.36 -8.07
CA ASP A 293 20.54 -7.80 -9.05
C ASP A 293 21.72 -8.73 -9.38
N LYS A 294 21.85 -9.86 -8.68
CA LYS A 294 22.86 -10.90 -8.92
C LYS A 294 22.48 -11.90 -10.01
N MET A 295 21.21 -11.91 -10.43
CA MET A 295 20.74 -12.70 -11.57
C MET A 295 21.42 -12.28 -12.88
N ASP A 296 21.48 -13.17 -13.86
CA ASP A 296 22.01 -12.82 -15.19
C ASP A 296 21.10 -11.83 -15.93
N ARG A 297 21.65 -11.13 -16.93
CA ARG A 297 20.92 -10.10 -17.70
C ARG A 297 19.58 -10.56 -18.25
N ASN A 298 19.50 -11.78 -18.77
CA ASN A 298 18.28 -12.27 -19.43
C ASN A 298 17.21 -12.58 -18.38
N GLN A 299 17.60 -13.16 -17.25
CA GLN A 299 16.73 -13.35 -16.09
C GLN A 299 16.19 -12.02 -15.56
N ARG A 300 17.08 -11.04 -15.31
CA ARG A 300 16.68 -9.71 -14.82
C ARG A 300 15.70 -9.03 -15.77
N ARG A 301 15.97 -9.05 -17.09
CA ARG A 301 15.05 -8.47 -18.09
C ARG A 301 13.72 -9.20 -18.18
N LYS A 302 13.71 -10.53 -18.07
CA LYS A 302 12.48 -11.31 -18.08
C LYS A 302 11.63 -10.97 -16.86
N GLU A 303 12.22 -10.92 -15.67
CA GLU A 303 11.51 -10.61 -14.43
C GLU A 303 10.95 -9.19 -14.44
N LEU A 304 11.75 -8.20 -14.89
CA LEU A 304 11.29 -6.82 -15.04
C LEU A 304 10.17 -6.68 -16.08
N GLN A 305 10.25 -7.40 -17.19
CA GLN A 305 9.22 -7.36 -18.22
C GLN A 305 7.92 -8.04 -17.76
N GLU A 306 8.00 -9.16 -17.05
CA GLU A 306 6.83 -9.91 -16.56
C GLU A 306 6.17 -9.23 -15.34
N GLY A 307 6.98 -8.64 -14.44
CA GLY A 307 6.51 -8.00 -13.21
C GLY A 307 6.13 -6.52 -13.37
N TRP A 308 6.92 -5.75 -14.12
CA TRP A 308 6.78 -4.29 -14.22
C TRP A 308 6.52 -3.79 -15.64
N GLY A 309 6.61 -4.66 -16.65
CA GLY A 309 6.27 -4.31 -18.03
C GLY A 309 7.34 -3.52 -18.80
N PHE A 310 8.58 -3.44 -18.32
CA PHE A 310 9.66 -2.71 -19.01
C PHE A 310 10.94 -3.53 -19.19
N VAL A 311 11.75 -3.12 -20.17
CA VAL A 311 13.10 -3.67 -20.41
C VAL A 311 14.15 -2.71 -19.83
N CYS A 312 14.95 -3.19 -18.88
CA CYS A 312 15.98 -2.36 -18.26
C CYS A 312 17.10 -1.97 -19.24
N GLN A 313 17.44 -0.68 -19.22
CA GLN A 313 18.48 -0.04 -20.02
C GLN A 313 19.61 0.57 -19.17
N CYS A 314 19.75 0.19 -17.89
CA CYS A 314 20.84 0.67 -17.04
C CYS A 314 22.22 0.26 -17.56
N THR A 315 23.28 0.90 -17.07
CA THR A 315 24.68 0.66 -17.48
C THR A 315 25.08 -0.82 -17.41
N LYS A 316 24.74 -1.54 -16.33
CA LYS A 316 24.95 -3.00 -16.23
C LYS A 316 24.33 -3.77 -17.40
N CYS A 317 23.05 -3.50 -17.69
CA CYS A 317 22.32 -4.12 -18.80
C CYS A 317 22.85 -3.72 -20.19
N GLN A 318 23.39 -2.52 -20.34
CA GLN A 318 24.04 -2.07 -21.58
C GLN A 318 25.38 -2.76 -21.81
N ARG A 319 26.13 -3.03 -20.74
CA ARG A 319 27.39 -3.80 -20.77
C ARG A 319 27.21 -5.29 -21.06
N GLY A 320 25.99 -5.80 -20.95
CA GLY A 320 25.71 -7.23 -21.19
C GLY A 320 25.91 -8.12 -19.96
N GLU A 321 26.13 -7.52 -18.79
CA GLU A 321 26.35 -8.19 -17.49
C GLU A 321 25.05 -8.61 -16.81
#